data_AF-A0A2H9VL18-F1
#
_entry.id   AF-A0A2H9VL18-F1
#
_cell.length_a   1.000
_cell.length_b   1.000
_cell.length_c   1.000
_cell.angle_alpha   90.00
_cell.angle_beta   90.00
_cell.angle_gamma   90.00
#
_symmetry.space_group_name_H-M   'P 1'
#
loop_
_entity.id
_entity.type
_entity.pdbx_description
1 polymer ?
#
loop_
_entity_poly.entity_id
_entity_poly.type
_entity_poly.pdbx_seq_one_letter_code
_entity_poly.pdbx_strand_id
1 'polypeptide(L)'
;MAENFFGQTDTGKVRDNNEDTFIAQLSSNKQYILACVIDGVGGYHGGEVAADLAKEEILKHLGQSKGDLIPDMIDAFKRANARIYAEKQVNRKHEQMACVATLAVADLKNNQFFYAHVGDTRLYLLRDGSLVKITNDHSFVGYLEDSGRLTETAAMKHPKRNEINKALGFSELIETDDTYIETGQSPFLPGDMLLLCSDGLTDMVDKNDITQLVTGNDTLEQKTAALIEAANVNGGNDNITVVLVKNNKAPQTSGTVLQASTAKKSTVSLDEQLPIVEHIPQNEILTPMQPKKSNLLTLLLFIICLALLASSIWLFMQWQKYAPHNDTATKTTNPARNTQEVLLQDAFNNAKGDTLVLSDSIFKSPILITDTIFIKADSLFVKARGNIILQRDTAYHGPAIVISPTAKVTLLDSLQFSGFPTAIYLNNTNLILKHTSFTGSITPVVNRFTFGGKSVVNSKISVMTTNTDSVNKRHANINGSK
;
A
#
# COMPACT_ATOMS: atom_id res chain seq x y z
N MET A 1 -31.95 10.77 -2.83
CA MET A 1 -31.09 9.57 -2.81
C MET A 1 -29.68 10.07 -3.01
N ALA A 2 -28.74 9.78 -2.11
CA ALA A 2 -27.37 10.26 -2.30
C ALA A 2 -26.77 9.52 -3.50
N GLU A 3 -26.54 10.22 -4.59
CA GLU A 3 -25.87 9.67 -5.76
C GLU A 3 -24.43 9.36 -5.38
N ASN A 4 -24.02 8.10 -5.57
CA ASN A 4 -22.68 7.61 -5.22
C ASN A 4 -21.64 7.95 -6.27
N PHE A 5 -22.06 8.51 -7.38
CA PHE A 5 -21.21 8.92 -8.46
C PHE A 5 -21.86 10.09 -9.19
N PHE A 6 -21.05 10.96 -9.76
CA PHE A 6 -21.49 12.02 -10.65
C PHE A 6 -20.35 12.34 -11.60
N GLY A 7 -20.68 12.63 -12.86
CA GLY A 7 -19.71 12.97 -13.88
C GLY A 7 -20.18 14.15 -14.71
N GLN A 8 -19.25 15.01 -15.11
CA GLN A 8 -19.52 16.18 -15.92
C GLN A 8 -18.33 16.46 -16.83
N THR A 9 -18.61 16.96 -18.02
CA THR A 9 -17.62 17.43 -18.99
C THR A 9 -17.99 18.82 -19.48
N ASP A 10 -16.99 19.65 -19.78
CA ASP A 10 -17.11 21.00 -20.29
C ASP A 10 -16.06 21.23 -21.38
N THR A 11 -16.44 21.95 -22.44
CA THR A 11 -15.54 22.22 -23.57
C THR A 11 -14.33 23.08 -23.16
N GLY A 12 -14.40 23.79 -22.04
CA GLY A 12 -13.43 24.83 -21.70
C GLY A 12 -13.78 26.17 -22.34
N LYS A 13 -12.90 27.17 -22.17
CA LYS A 13 -13.08 28.53 -22.72
C LYS A 13 -12.43 28.74 -24.08
N VAL A 14 -11.45 27.90 -24.43
CA VAL A 14 -10.59 28.12 -25.61
C VAL A 14 -10.90 27.18 -26.76
N ARG A 15 -11.39 25.96 -26.48
CA ARG A 15 -11.71 24.96 -27.51
C ARG A 15 -13.10 25.19 -28.10
N ASP A 16 -13.25 24.86 -29.38
CA ASP A 16 -14.55 24.91 -30.08
C ASP A 16 -15.32 23.59 -30.03
N ASN A 17 -14.61 22.50 -29.71
CA ASN A 17 -15.17 21.15 -29.66
C ASN A 17 -14.75 20.46 -28.35
N ASN A 18 -15.62 19.57 -27.86
CA ASN A 18 -15.31 18.70 -26.74
C ASN A 18 -14.96 17.30 -27.25
N GLU A 19 -13.69 16.92 -27.15
CA GLU A 19 -13.16 15.61 -27.51
C GLU A 19 -13.14 14.65 -26.30
N ASP A 20 -13.45 15.15 -25.10
CA ASP A 20 -13.62 14.32 -23.92
C ASP A 20 -15.00 13.67 -23.87
N THR A 21 -15.06 12.49 -23.25
CA THR A 21 -16.29 11.85 -22.80
C THR A 21 -16.05 11.12 -21.49
N PHE A 22 -17.14 10.69 -20.84
CA PHE A 22 -17.03 9.96 -19.58
C PHE A 22 -18.09 8.88 -19.44
N ILE A 23 -17.85 7.98 -18.49
CA ILE A 23 -18.79 6.99 -17.97
C ILE A 23 -18.98 7.28 -16.48
N ALA A 24 -20.23 7.35 -16.03
CA ALA A 24 -20.59 7.43 -14.62
C ALA A 24 -21.96 6.76 -14.43
N GLN A 25 -21.96 5.43 -14.29
CA GLN A 25 -23.20 4.66 -14.18
C GLN A 25 -23.03 3.35 -13.42
N LEU A 26 -24.14 2.72 -13.04
CA LEU A 26 -24.13 1.36 -12.51
C LEU A 26 -23.94 0.36 -13.66
N SER A 27 -23.23 -0.74 -13.37
CA SER A 27 -23.20 -1.91 -14.25
C SER A 27 -24.61 -2.49 -14.46
N SER A 28 -24.81 -3.26 -15.53
CA SER A 28 -26.12 -3.86 -15.87
C SER A 28 -26.76 -4.66 -14.73
N ASN A 29 -25.93 -5.34 -13.92
CA ASN A 29 -26.35 -6.11 -12.77
C ASN A 29 -26.45 -5.28 -11.46
N LYS A 30 -26.19 -3.97 -11.52
CA LYS A 30 -26.16 -3.02 -10.41
C LYS A 30 -25.19 -3.37 -9.28
N GLN A 31 -24.18 -4.19 -9.56
CA GLN A 31 -23.18 -4.60 -8.56
C GLN A 31 -22.02 -3.62 -8.46
N TYR A 32 -21.66 -2.97 -9.56
CA TYR A 32 -20.50 -2.10 -9.65
C TYR A 32 -20.90 -0.71 -10.10
N ILE A 33 -20.12 0.28 -9.66
CA ILE A 33 -20.13 1.61 -10.27
C ILE A 33 -19.00 1.63 -11.30
N LEU A 34 -19.34 1.94 -12.54
CA LEU A 34 -18.40 2.16 -13.63
C LEU A 34 -18.15 3.67 -13.74
N ALA A 35 -16.90 4.07 -13.59
CA ALA A 35 -16.45 5.44 -13.72
C ALA A 35 -15.27 5.49 -14.69
N CYS A 36 -15.36 6.28 -15.75
CA CYS A 36 -14.29 6.41 -16.73
C CYS A 36 -14.18 7.85 -17.21
N VAL A 37 -12.97 8.34 -17.36
CA VAL A 37 -12.69 9.56 -18.14
C VAL A 37 -11.90 9.15 -19.37
N ILE A 38 -12.32 9.64 -20.52
CA ILE A 38 -11.74 9.35 -21.82
C ILE A 38 -11.53 10.67 -22.53
N ASP A 39 -10.28 10.96 -22.89
CA ASP A 39 -9.88 12.19 -23.56
C ASP A 39 -9.40 11.83 -24.97
N GLY A 40 -10.10 12.39 -25.95
CA GLY A 40 -9.84 12.21 -27.36
C GLY A 40 -8.67 13.04 -27.83
N VAL A 41 -7.63 12.38 -28.35
CA VAL A 41 -6.45 13.03 -28.92
C VAL A 41 -6.49 12.91 -30.44
N GLY A 42 -6.59 14.03 -31.14
CA GLY A 42 -6.60 14.06 -32.59
C GLY A 42 -6.27 15.46 -33.12
N GLY A 43 -5.14 15.60 -33.82
CA GLY A 43 -4.86 16.83 -34.55
C GLY A 43 -5.94 17.08 -35.62
N TYR A 44 -6.58 18.24 -35.57
CA TYR A 44 -7.62 18.74 -36.48
C TYR A 44 -8.95 17.93 -36.54
N HIS A 45 -8.99 16.59 -36.56
CA HIS A 45 -10.25 15.81 -36.63
C HIS A 45 -10.19 14.40 -36.01
N GLY A 46 -11.15 14.06 -35.14
CA GLY A 46 -11.52 12.68 -34.80
C GLY A 46 -11.29 12.24 -33.35
N GLY A 47 -10.76 13.10 -32.48
CA GLY A 47 -10.56 12.76 -31.07
C GLY A 47 -11.88 12.37 -30.39
N GLU A 48 -12.95 13.13 -30.65
CA GLU A 48 -14.30 12.88 -30.17
C GLU A 48 -14.84 11.50 -30.64
N VAL A 49 -14.51 11.12 -31.88
CA VAL A 49 -14.90 9.82 -32.44
C VAL A 49 -14.15 8.69 -31.75
N ALA A 50 -12.85 8.85 -31.52
CA ALA A 50 -12.07 7.84 -30.79
C ALA A 50 -12.56 7.67 -29.35
N ALA A 51 -12.84 8.77 -28.66
CA ALA A 51 -13.33 8.77 -27.29
C ALA A 51 -14.70 8.08 -27.18
N ASP A 52 -15.63 8.38 -28.10
CA ASP A 52 -16.95 7.74 -28.13
C ASP A 52 -16.87 6.25 -28.48
N LEU A 53 -16.04 5.85 -29.45
CA LEU A 53 -15.83 4.43 -29.78
C LEU A 53 -15.26 3.66 -28.59
N ALA A 54 -14.32 4.25 -27.86
CA ALA A 54 -13.78 3.64 -26.64
C ALA A 54 -14.86 3.50 -25.55
N LYS A 55 -15.64 4.55 -25.32
CA LYS A 55 -16.76 4.53 -24.36
C LYS A 55 -17.76 3.42 -24.68
N GLU A 56 -18.17 3.28 -25.94
CA GLU A 56 -19.11 2.26 -26.39
C GLU A 56 -18.58 0.85 -26.13
N GLU A 57 -17.35 0.55 -26.51
CA GLU A 57 -16.76 -0.79 -26.31
C GLU A 57 -16.52 -1.11 -24.83
N ILE A 58 -16.08 -0.13 -24.03
CA ILE A 58 -15.93 -0.30 -22.57
C ILE A 58 -17.28 -0.65 -21.94
N LEU A 59 -18.34 0.10 -22.25
CA LEU A 59 -19.68 -0.15 -21.70
C LEU A 59 -20.25 -1.50 -22.14
N LYS A 60 -20.09 -1.84 -23.41
CA LYS A 60 -20.57 -3.10 -24.00
C LYS A 60 -19.90 -4.31 -23.36
N HIS A 61 -18.59 -4.24 -23.13
CA HIS A 61 -17.84 -5.36 -22.57
C HIS A 61 -18.06 -5.51 -21.06
N LEU A 62 -17.92 -4.43 -20.28
CA LEU A 62 -18.11 -4.48 -18.83
C LEU A 62 -19.56 -4.69 -18.42
N GLY A 63 -20.52 -4.25 -19.24
CA GLY A 63 -21.94 -4.53 -19.02
C GLY A 63 -22.28 -6.03 -19.04
N GLN A 64 -21.39 -6.87 -19.58
CA GLN A 64 -21.53 -8.33 -19.66
C GLN A 64 -20.59 -9.08 -18.69
N SER A 65 -19.76 -8.36 -17.92
CA SER A 65 -18.79 -8.96 -16.99
C SER A 65 -19.47 -9.88 -15.98
N LYS A 66 -18.95 -11.11 -15.87
CA LYS A 66 -19.38 -12.15 -14.92
C LYS A 66 -18.20 -12.75 -14.15
N GLY A 67 -16.99 -12.24 -14.39
CA GLY A 67 -15.73 -12.84 -13.99
C GLY A 67 -14.84 -11.90 -13.18
N ASP A 68 -13.53 -12.02 -13.41
CA ASP A 68 -12.51 -11.18 -12.79
C ASP A 68 -12.46 -9.82 -13.50
N LEU A 69 -12.51 -8.74 -12.73
CA LEU A 69 -12.66 -7.39 -13.25
C LEU A 69 -11.41 -6.92 -14.01
N ILE A 70 -10.20 -7.26 -13.55
CA ILE A 70 -8.97 -6.77 -14.21
C ILE A 70 -8.84 -7.33 -15.63
N PRO A 71 -8.96 -8.65 -15.87
CA PRO A 71 -8.98 -9.19 -17.24
C PRO A 71 -10.06 -8.58 -18.12
N ASP A 72 -11.29 -8.44 -17.60
CA ASP A 72 -12.39 -7.84 -18.36
C ASP A 72 -12.09 -6.36 -18.72
N MET A 73 -11.44 -5.60 -17.83
CA MET A 73 -11.03 -4.21 -18.11
C MET A 73 -9.91 -4.14 -19.15
N ILE A 74 -8.95 -5.06 -19.11
CA ILE A 74 -7.90 -5.18 -20.14
C ILE A 74 -8.52 -5.49 -21.51
N ASP A 75 -9.41 -6.48 -21.57
CA ASP A 75 -10.09 -6.88 -22.80
C ASP A 75 -10.97 -5.74 -23.36
N ALA A 76 -11.62 -4.97 -22.49
CA ALA A 76 -12.36 -3.77 -22.89
C ALA A 76 -11.45 -2.73 -23.59
N PHE A 77 -10.27 -2.46 -23.03
CA PHE A 77 -9.31 -1.50 -23.62
C PHE A 77 -8.72 -2.01 -24.94
N LYS A 78 -8.41 -3.31 -25.03
CA LYS A 78 -7.96 -3.94 -26.29
C LYS A 78 -9.02 -3.86 -27.39
N ARG A 79 -10.29 -4.14 -27.04
CA ARG A 79 -11.43 -4.00 -27.98
C ARG A 79 -11.65 -2.56 -28.43
N ALA A 80 -11.58 -1.61 -27.51
CA ALA A 80 -11.63 -0.19 -27.82
C ALA A 80 -10.51 0.19 -28.80
N ASN A 81 -9.27 -0.21 -28.53
CA ASN A 81 -8.14 0.01 -29.42
C ASN A 81 -8.38 -0.58 -30.82
N ALA A 82 -8.79 -1.85 -30.91
CA ALA A 82 -9.08 -2.52 -32.18
C ALA A 82 -10.21 -1.82 -32.95
N ARG A 83 -11.23 -1.32 -32.26
CA ARG A 83 -12.34 -0.58 -32.87
C ARG A 83 -11.90 0.76 -33.44
N ILE A 84 -11.09 1.52 -32.70
CA ILE A 84 -10.50 2.78 -33.18
C ILE A 84 -9.63 2.50 -34.41
N TYR A 85 -8.78 1.47 -34.36
CA TYR A 85 -7.97 1.07 -35.52
C TYR A 85 -8.80 0.71 -36.75
N ALA A 86 -9.88 -0.05 -36.58
CA ALA A 86 -10.76 -0.41 -37.70
C ALA A 86 -11.37 0.84 -38.37
N GLU A 87 -11.81 1.82 -37.58
CA GLU A 87 -12.36 3.07 -38.10
C GLU A 87 -11.31 3.90 -38.87
N LYS A 88 -10.06 3.93 -38.40
CA LYS A 88 -8.94 4.57 -39.14
C LYS A 88 -8.76 4.03 -40.55
N GLN A 89 -8.96 2.73 -40.73
CA GLN A 89 -8.82 2.06 -42.04
C GLN A 89 -9.95 2.40 -43.00
N VAL A 90 -11.13 2.76 -42.48
CA VAL A 90 -12.33 3.04 -43.28
C VAL A 90 -12.42 4.53 -43.62
N ASN A 91 -12.04 5.41 -42.71
CA ASN A 91 -12.17 6.85 -42.89
C ASN A 91 -10.84 7.58 -42.71
N ARG A 92 -10.27 8.05 -43.84
CA ARG A 92 -9.01 8.81 -43.85
C ARG A 92 -9.03 10.09 -43.01
N LYS A 93 -10.20 10.68 -42.76
CA LYS A 93 -10.30 11.86 -41.88
C LYS A 93 -9.97 11.53 -40.43
N HIS A 94 -10.03 10.26 -40.05
CA HIS A 94 -9.81 9.77 -38.69
C HIS A 94 -8.44 9.11 -38.52
N GLU A 95 -7.54 9.16 -39.52
CA GLU A 95 -6.26 8.43 -39.51
C GLU A 95 -5.42 8.68 -38.24
N GLN A 96 -5.49 9.90 -37.71
CA GLN A 96 -4.73 10.33 -36.52
C GLN A 96 -5.50 10.23 -35.21
N MET A 97 -6.78 9.82 -35.21
CA MET A 97 -7.58 9.80 -33.97
C MET A 97 -7.03 8.82 -32.95
N ALA A 98 -7.10 9.15 -31.68
CA ALA A 98 -6.79 8.24 -30.59
C ALA A 98 -7.47 8.78 -29.33
N CYS A 99 -7.38 8.04 -28.24
CA CYS A 99 -7.82 8.56 -26.95
C CYS A 99 -6.99 7.98 -25.81
N VAL A 100 -6.86 8.75 -24.75
CA VAL A 100 -6.38 8.27 -23.45
C VAL A 100 -7.58 7.95 -22.57
N ALA A 101 -7.44 7.02 -21.64
CA ALA A 101 -8.56 6.59 -20.81
C ALA A 101 -8.10 6.11 -19.44
N THR A 102 -8.87 6.50 -18.42
CA THR A 102 -8.75 5.98 -17.06
C THR A 102 -10.10 5.47 -16.62
N LEU A 103 -10.18 4.17 -16.35
CA LEU A 103 -11.37 3.47 -15.91
C LEU A 103 -11.18 3.00 -14.47
N ALA A 104 -12.18 3.26 -13.63
CA ALA A 104 -12.33 2.71 -12.30
C ALA A 104 -13.66 1.93 -12.19
N VAL A 105 -13.58 0.74 -11.60
CA VAL A 105 -14.74 -0.08 -11.25
C VAL A 105 -14.80 -0.19 -9.72
N ALA A 106 -15.79 0.45 -9.11
CA ALA A 106 -15.97 0.43 -7.67
C ALA A 106 -16.94 -0.68 -7.23
N ASP A 107 -16.43 -1.62 -6.45
CA ASP A 107 -17.20 -2.62 -5.74
C ASP A 107 -17.46 -2.13 -4.32
N LEU A 108 -18.57 -1.39 -4.18
CA LEU A 108 -18.99 -0.92 -2.87
C LEU A 108 -19.21 -2.08 -1.92
N LYS A 109 -19.76 -3.24 -2.36
CA LYS A 109 -20.07 -4.38 -1.50
C LYS A 109 -18.84 -4.88 -0.76
N ASN A 110 -17.73 -5.06 -1.47
CA ASN A 110 -16.47 -5.54 -0.92
C ASN A 110 -15.50 -4.44 -0.47
N ASN A 111 -15.90 -3.16 -0.55
CA ASN A 111 -15.07 -1.99 -0.22
C ASN A 111 -13.74 -2.00 -0.99
N GLN A 112 -13.81 -2.19 -2.30
CA GLN A 112 -12.65 -2.23 -3.19
C GLN A 112 -12.94 -1.46 -4.47
N PHE A 113 -11.89 -0.97 -5.11
CA PHE A 113 -11.96 -0.52 -6.49
C PHE A 113 -10.83 -1.14 -7.30
N PHE A 114 -11.08 -1.26 -8.59
CA PHE A 114 -10.16 -1.75 -9.61
C PHE A 114 -9.97 -0.66 -10.65
N TYR A 115 -8.79 -0.56 -11.25
CA TYR A 115 -8.54 0.44 -12.28
C TYR A 115 -7.75 -0.12 -13.47
N ALA A 116 -7.98 0.49 -14.63
CA ALA A 116 -7.23 0.29 -15.86
C ALA A 116 -6.98 1.67 -16.49
N HIS A 117 -5.75 1.91 -16.92
CA HIS A 117 -5.30 3.25 -17.31
C HIS A 117 -4.33 3.19 -18.48
N VAL A 118 -4.53 4.09 -19.45
CA VAL A 118 -3.64 4.35 -20.59
C VAL A 118 -3.65 5.86 -20.85
N GLY A 119 -2.47 6.49 -20.81
CA GLY A 119 -2.29 7.91 -21.15
C GLY A 119 -2.10 8.80 -19.94
N ASP A 120 -2.70 9.98 -19.92
CA ASP A 120 -2.45 11.03 -18.92
C ASP A 120 -3.74 11.61 -18.30
N THR A 121 -4.90 11.01 -18.57
CA THR A 121 -6.04 11.11 -17.65
C THR A 121 -5.67 10.53 -16.29
N ARG A 122 -6.22 11.07 -15.20
CA ARG A 122 -5.74 10.76 -13.85
C ARG A 122 -6.83 10.17 -12.97
N LEU A 123 -6.43 9.25 -12.08
CA LEU A 123 -7.25 8.74 -10.97
C LEU A 123 -6.60 9.11 -9.64
N TYR A 124 -7.40 9.68 -8.75
CA TYR A 124 -7.03 10.00 -7.37
C TYR A 124 -7.94 9.29 -6.37
N LEU A 125 -7.38 8.93 -5.22
CA LEU A 125 -8.11 8.48 -4.03
C LEU A 125 -8.03 9.58 -2.96
N LEU A 126 -9.19 10.07 -2.53
CA LEU A 126 -9.35 10.90 -1.35
C LEU A 126 -9.68 10.01 -0.15
N ARG A 127 -8.81 10.00 0.85
CA ARG A 127 -9.02 9.32 2.14
C ARG A 127 -8.50 10.19 3.28
N ASP A 128 -9.30 10.33 4.33
CA ASP A 128 -8.94 11.10 5.54
C ASP A 128 -8.42 12.52 5.23
N GLY A 129 -8.99 13.16 4.21
CA GLY A 129 -8.60 14.50 3.76
C GLY A 129 -7.34 14.56 2.90
N SER A 130 -6.71 13.43 2.61
CA SER A 130 -5.53 13.34 1.73
C SER A 130 -5.92 12.85 0.34
N LEU A 131 -5.59 13.63 -0.69
CA LEU A 131 -5.76 13.26 -2.09
C LEU A 131 -4.48 12.60 -2.60
N VAL A 132 -4.55 11.37 -3.07
CA VAL A 132 -3.39 10.59 -3.54
C VAL A 132 -3.61 10.17 -4.98
N LYS A 133 -2.68 10.52 -5.87
CA LYS A 133 -2.67 10.08 -7.27
C LYS A 133 -2.38 8.57 -7.31
N ILE A 134 -3.23 7.82 -8.01
CA ILE A 134 -3.14 6.35 -8.13
C ILE A 134 -2.46 5.95 -9.43
N THR A 135 -2.82 6.59 -10.54
CA THR A 135 -2.25 6.33 -11.86
C THR A 135 -0.94 7.08 -12.07
N ASN A 136 -0.09 6.59 -12.97
CA ASN A 136 1.11 7.30 -13.43
C ASN A 136 0.87 7.80 -14.84
N ASP A 137 1.22 9.04 -15.14
CA ASP A 137 0.96 9.58 -16.47
C ASP A 137 1.91 8.93 -17.47
N HIS A 138 1.37 8.37 -18.54
CA HIS A 138 2.14 7.75 -19.62
C HIS A 138 2.68 8.81 -20.59
N SER A 139 3.36 9.82 -20.04
CA SER A 139 4.00 10.93 -20.76
C SER A 139 5.44 11.12 -20.28
N PHE A 140 6.27 11.80 -21.08
CA PHE A 140 7.66 12.08 -20.66
C PHE A 140 7.70 12.97 -19.41
N VAL A 141 6.84 14.00 -19.38
CA VAL A 141 6.74 14.94 -18.27
C VAL A 141 6.14 14.28 -17.04
N GLY A 142 5.11 13.46 -17.22
CA GLY A 142 4.52 12.61 -16.19
C GLY A 142 5.54 11.74 -15.46
N TYR A 143 6.38 11.03 -16.21
CA TYR A 143 7.47 10.25 -15.63
C TYR A 143 8.44 11.09 -14.79
N LEU A 144 8.77 12.31 -15.23
CA LEU A 144 9.65 13.21 -14.47
C LEU A 144 8.97 13.71 -13.20
N GLU A 145 7.67 14.00 -13.24
CA GLU A 145 6.85 14.36 -12.08
C GLU A 145 6.80 13.20 -11.08
N ASP A 146 6.35 12.03 -11.52
CA ASP A 146 6.14 10.85 -10.68
C ASP A 146 7.47 10.33 -10.07
N SER A 147 8.61 10.56 -10.74
CA SER A 147 9.95 10.24 -10.21
C SER A 147 10.56 11.31 -9.29
N GLY A 148 9.86 12.44 -9.09
CA GLY A 148 10.30 13.57 -8.28
C GLY A 148 11.44 14.39 -8.90
N ARG A 149 11.66 14.25 -10.21
CA ARG A 149 12.63 15.05 -10.99
C ARG A 149 12.05 16.40 -11.40
N LEU A 150 10.73 16.49 -11.54
CA LEU A 150 9.99 17.73 -11.68
C LEU A 150 9.00 17.86 -10.53
N THR A 151 8.82 19.08 -10.04
CA THR A 151 7.66 19.43 -9.22
C THR A 151 6.43 19.57 -10.12
N GLU A 152 5.23 19.38 -9.60
CA GLU A 152 3.94 19.60 -10.30
C GLU A 152 3.93 20.94 -11.06
N THR A 153 4.25 22.05 -10.39
CA THR A 153 4.32 23.39 -11.02
C THR A 153 5.36 23.51 -12.15
N ALA A 154 6.41 22.68 -12.13
CA ALA A 154 7.45 22.69 -13.16
C ALA A 154 7.08 21.78 -14.33
N ALA A 155 6.42 20.66 -14.07
CA ALA A 155 5.80 19.80 -15.08
C ALA A 155 4.82 20.62 -15.93
N MET A 156 3.99 21.44 -15.27
CA MET A 156 3.03 22.33 -15.91
C MET A 156 3.63 23.36 -16.88
N LYS A 157 4.87 23.78 -16.66
CA LYS A 157 5.56 24.77 -17.51
C LYS A 157 6.48 24.10 -18.53
N HIS A 158 6.51 22.76 -18.57
CA HIS A 158 7.43 22.04 -19.41
C HIS A 158 6.99 22.13 -20.89
N PRO A 159 7.93 22.37 -21.84
CA PRO A 159 7.59 22.52 -23.26
C PRO A 159 6.99 21.25 -23.89
N LYS A 160 7.26 20.09 -23.28
CA LYS A 160 6.77 18.76 -23.71
C LYS A 160 5.61 18.23 -22.87
N ARG A 161 4.89 19.09 -22.15
CA ARG A 161 3.83 18.63 -21.22
C ARG A 161 2.71 17.87 -21.94
N ASN A 162 2.39 18.25 -23.18
CA ASN A 162 1.37 17.61 -24.01
C ASN A 162 1.88 16.35 -24.78
N GLU A 163 3.06 15.81 -24.48
CA GLU A 163 3.60 14.63 -25.19
C GLU A 163 3.20 13.32 -24.49
N ILE A 164 2.25 12.59 -25.09
CA ILE A 164 1.77 11.29 -24.60
C ILE A 164 2.53 10.12 -25.27
N ASN A 165 2.93 9.12 -24.48
CA ASN A 165 3.65 7.93 -24.95
C ASN A 165 2.73 6.71 -25.19
N LYS A 166 1.57 6.64 -24.52
CA LYS A 166 0.60 5.55 -24.67
C LYS A 166 -0.82 6.09 -24.81
N ALA A 167 -1.52 5.68 -25.85
CA ALA A 167 -2.94 5.96 -26.06
C ALA A 167 -3.60 4.76 -26.75
N LEU A 168 -4.94 4.70 -26.70
CA LEU A 168 -5.73 3.77 -27.49
C LEU A 168 -5.81 4.30 -28.93
N GLY A 169 -5.54 3.45 -29.92
CA GLY A 169 -5.46 3.81 -31.33
C GLY A 169 -4.09 4.31 -31.79
N PHE A 170 -3.09 4.42 -30.90
CA PHE A 170 -1.71 4.80 -31.25
C PHE A 170 -0.87 3.65 -31.78
N SER A 171 -0.97 2.47 -31.15
CA SER A 171 -0.10 1.35 -31.45
C SER A 171 -0.81 -0.01 -31.30
N GLU A 172 -0.45 -0.97 -32.16
CA GLU A 172 -0.80 -2.38 -31.97
C GLU A 172 -0.03 -3.02 -30.79
N LEU A 173 0.95 -2.31 -30.20
CA LEU A 173 1.72 -2.78 -29.04
C LEU A 173 0.85 -3.16 -27.85
N ILE A 174 -0.34 -2.56 -27.70
CA ILE A 174 -1.30 -2.92 -26.64
C ILE A 174 -1.68 -4.41 -26.66
N GLU A 175 -1.54 -5.10 -27.80
CA GLU A 175 -1.82 -6.53 -27.91
C GLU A 175 -0.69 -7.42 -27.38
N THR A 176 0.55 -6.91 -27.34
CA THR A 176 1.76 -7.71 -27.08
C THR A 176 2.57 -7.27 -25.87
N ASP A 177 2.40 -6.02 -25.43
CA ASP A 177 3.05 -5.47 -24.24
C ASP A 177 2.07 -5.50 -23.06
N ASP A 178 2.24 -6.48 -22.17
CA ASP A 178 1.45 -6.64 -20.95
C ASP A 178 1.56 -5.45 -19.99
N THR A 179 2.53 -4.55 -20.19
CA THR A 179 2.71 -3.32 -19.42
C THR A 179 2.04 -2.10 -20.07
N TYR A 180 1.45 -2.26 -21.26
CA TYR A 180 0.84 -1.15 -21.99
C TYR A 180 -0.35 -0.56 -21.22
N ILE A 181 -1.20 -1.42 -20.67
CA ILE A 181 -2.34 -1.02 -19.82
C ILE A 181 -1.90 -1.12 -18.36
N GLU A 182 -1.84 0.02 -17.67
CA GLU A 182 -1.62 0.02 -16.23
C GLU A 182 -2.88 -0.47 -15.53
N THR A 183 -2.76 -1.45 -14.64
CA THR A 183 -3.89 -1.99 -13.88
C THR A 183 -3.55 -2.15 -12.40
N GLY A 184 -4.59 -2.11 -11.57
CA GLY A 184 -4.43 -2.37 -10.14
C GLY A 184 -5.76 -2.43 -9.40
N GLN A 185 -5.65 -2.69 -8.10
CA GLN A 185 -6.77 -2.72 -7.17
C GLN A 185 -6.35 -2.10 -5.83
N SER A 186 -7.30 -1.48 -5.14
CA SER A 186 -7.05 -0.90 -3.82
C SER A 186 -8.32 -0.90 -2.97
N PRO A 187 -8.22 -0.91 -1.62
CA PRO A 187 -9.37 -0.70 -0.76
C PRO A 187 -10.09 0.62 -1.07
N PHE A 188 -11.43 0.55 -1.08
CA PHE A 188 -12.33 1.69 -1.20
C PHE A 188 -13.26 1.68 0.01
N LEU A 189 -12.79 2.27 1.10
CA LEU A 189 -13.40 2.20 2.43
C LEU A 189 -14.56 3.21 2.56
N PRO A 190 -15.50 2.98 3.49
CA PRO A 190 -16.54 3.96 3.83
C PRO A 190 -15.97 5.37 4.03
N GLY A 191 -16.53 6.37 3.33
CA GLY A 191 -16.08 7.76 3.38
C GLY A 191 -15.07 8.14 2.30
N ASP A 192 -14.40 7.18 1.67
CA ASP A 192 -13.49 7.45 0.56
C ASP A 192 -14.21 8.03 -0.66
N MET A 193 -13.45 8.78 -1.47
CA MET A 193 -13.89 9.26 -2.77
C MET A 193 -12.81 9.03 -3.82
N LEU A 194 -13.23 8.56 -5.00
CA LEU A 194 -12.39 8.55 -6.20
C LEU A 194 -12.69 9.83 -7.00
N LEU A 195 -11.64 10.42 -7.54
CA LEU A 195 -11.69 11.49 -8.53
C LEU A 195 -10.98 11.01 -9.79
N LEU A 196 -11.70 10.96 -10.90
CA LEU A 196 -11.13 10.78 -12.23
C LEU A 196 -11.23 12.09 -12.98
N CYS A 197 -10.19 12.47 -13.72
CA CYS A 197 -10.21 13.69 -14.51
C CYS A 197 -9.32 13.63 -15.76
N SER A 198 -9.64 14.46 -16.75
CA SER A 198 -8.72 14.78 -17.85
C SER A 198 -7.66 15.78 -17.41
N ASP A 199 -6.63 15.95 -18.24
CA ASP A 199 -5.56 16.90 -17.98
C ASP A 199 -6.07 18.34 -17.90
N GLY A 200 -7.15 18.70 -18.61
CA GLY A 200 -7.76 20.03 -18.58
C GLY A 200 -8.18 20.51 -17.18
N LEU A 201 -8.43 19.59 -16.23
CA LEU A 201 -8.55 19.95 -14.81
C LEU A 201 -7.18 20.23 -14.19
N THR A 202 -6.29 19.23 -14.20
CA THR A 202 -5.04 19.27 -13.44
C THR A 202 -4.00 20.22 -14.03
N ASP A 203 -4.19 20.62 -15.28
CA ASP A 203 -3.38 21.64 -15.92
C ASP A 203 -3.72 23.04 -15.41
N MET A 204 -4.97 23.25 -15.01
CA MET A 204 -5.48 24.56 -14.61
C MET A 204 -5.58 24.70 -13.08
N VAL A 205 -5.75 23.60 -12.35
CA VAL A 205 -6.00 23.61 -10.89
C VAL A 205 -5.01 22.68 -10.21
N ASP A 206 -4.28 23.21 -9.22
CA ASP A 206 -3.30 22.40 -8.49
C ASP A 206 -3.97 21.41 -7.52
N LYS A 207 -3.20 20.41 -7.11
CA LYS A 207 -3.67 19.37 -6.19
C LYS A 207 -4.26 19.90 -4.88
N ASN A 208 -3.73 20.99 -4.31
CA ASN A 208 -4.21 21.51 -3.04
C ASN A 208 -5.60 22.11 -3.18
N ASP A 209 -5.81 22.89 -4.24
CA ASP A 209 -7.10 23.49 -4.57
C ASP A 209 -8.14 22.42 -4.90
N ILE A 210 -7.77 21.41 -5.70
CA ILE A 210 -8.62 20.23 -5.95
C ILE A 210 -9.01 19.59 -4.61
N THR A 211 -8.04 19.36 -3.72
CA THR A 211 -8.29 18.73 -2.41
C THR A 211 -9.29 19.54 -1.58
N GLN A 212 -9.15 20.87 -1.54
CA GLN A 212 -10.09 21.74 -0.82
C GLN A 212 -11.51 21.64 -1.38
N LEU A 213 -11.65 21.66 -2.70
CA LEU A 213 -12.95 21.56 -3.37
C LEU A 213 -13.63 20.20 -3.10
N VAL A 214 -12.88 19.10 -3.15
CA VAL A 214 -13.47 17.76 -2.95
C VAL A 214 -13.71 17.40 -1.48
N THR A 215 -13.04 18.06 -0.53
CA THR A 215 -13.21 17.82 0.92
C THR A 215 -14.39 18.58 1.55
N GLY A 216 -14.99 19.53 0.83
CA GLY A 216 -16.20 20.26 1.25
C GLY A 216 -17.40 19.36 1.55
N ASN A 217 -18.45 19.92 2.16
CA ASN A 217 -19.69 19.20 2.50
C ASN A 217 -20.72 19.19 1.36
N ASP A 218 -20.35 19.72 0.19
CA ASP A 218 -21.23 19.86 -0.97
C ASP A 218 -21.58 18.50 -1.60
N THR A 219 -22.63 18.49 -2.44
CA THR A 219 -23.02 17.32 -3.22
C THR A 219 -21.94 16.97 -4.26
N LEU A 220 -21.97 15.75 -4.81
CA LEU A 220 -21.02 15.38 -5.86
C LEU A 220 -21.16 16.30 -7.09
N GLU A 221 -22.39 16.62 -7.49
CA GLU A 221 -22.69 17.58 -8.57
C GLU A 221 -22.10 18.96 -8.32
N GLN A 222 -22.26 19.51 -7.10
CA GLN A 222 -21.69 20.80 -6.74
C GLN A 222 -20.16 20.77 -6.77
N LYS A 223 -19.55 19.67 -6.30
CA LYS A 223 -18.09 19.49 -6.34
C LYS A 223 -17.56 19.39 -7.76
N THR A 224 -18.21 18.62 -8.64
CA THR A 224 -17.81 18.54 -10.05
C THR A 224 -17.94 19.88 -10.75
N ALA A 225 -19.04 20.60 -10.51
CA ALA A 225 -19.25 21.93 -11.06
C ALA A 225 -18.17 22.92 -10.59
N ALA A 226 -17.84 22.90 -9.30
CA ALA A 226 -16.81 23.78 -8.74
C ALA A 226 -15.41 23.47 -9.27
N LEU A 227 -15.07 22.19 -9.50
CA LEU A 227 -13.80 21.78 -10.13
C LEU A 227 -13.70 22.30 -11.57
N ILE A 228 -14.76 22.13 -12.36
CA ILE A 228 -14.83 22.61 -13.75
C ILE A 228 -14.78 24.15 -13.79
N GLU A 229 -15.50 24.82 -12.89
CA GLU A 229 -15.49 26.28 -12.80
C GLU A 229 -14.09 26.81 -12.45
N ALA A 230 -13.41 26.20 -11.48
CA ALA A 230 -12.05 26.57 -11.11
C ALA A 230 -11.08 26.44 -12.29
N ALA A 231 -11.14 25.33 -13.05
CA ALA A 231 -10.30 25.14 -14.23
C ALA A 231 -10.59 26.19 -15.31
N ASN A 232 -11.86 26.50 -15.54
CA ASN A 232 -12.29 27.53 -16.47
C ASN A 232 -11.86 28.95 -16.07
N VAL A 233 -11.93 29.28 -14.77
CA VAL A 233 -11.45 30.56 -14.23
C VAL A 233 -9.94 30.71 -14.39
N ASN A 234 -9.19 29.62 -14.25
CA ASN A 234 -7.73 29.59 -14.41
C ASN A 234 -7.27 29.53 -15.88
N GLY A 235 -8.20 29.48 -16.84
CA GLY A 235 -7.93 29.66 -18.26
C GLY A 235 -8.85 28.84 -19.16
N GLY A 236 -9.22 27.62 -18.75
CA GLY A 236 -10.05 26.72 -19.55
C GLY A 236 -9.45 26.43 -20.94
N ASN A 237 -8.14 26.14 -20.97
CA ASN A 237 -7.38 25.99 -22.22
C ASN A 237 -7.62 24.66 -22.95
N ASP A 238 -8.23 23.68 -22.27
CA ASP A 238 -8.58 22.37 -22.80
C ASP A 238 -10.00 21.97 -22.38
N ASN A 239 -10.46 20.83 -22.90
CA ASN A 239 -11.65 20.15 -22.42
C ASN A 239 -11.45 19.68 -20.98
N ILE A 240 -12.48 19.81 -20.16
CA ILE A 240 -12.40 19.54 -18.72
C ILE A 240 -13.45 18.51 -18.37
N THR A 241 -12.99 17.32 -17.96
CA THR A 241 -13.89 16.23 -17.57
C THR A 241 -13.56 15.73 -16.18
N VAL A 242 -14.60 15.54 -15.37
CA VAL A 242 -14.49 15.12 -13.98
C VAL A 242 -15.54 14.05 -13.68
N VAL A 243 -15.11 12.95 -13.07
CA VAL A 243 -16.01 11.94 -12.49
C VAL A 243 -15.64 11.70 -11.04
N LEU A 244 -16.62 11.86 -10.14
CA LEU A 244 -16.50 11.55 -8.72
C LEU A 244 -17.24 10.26 -8.41
N VAL A 245 -16.66 9.42 -7.56
CA VAL A 245 -17.32 8.25 -6.97
C VAL A 245 -17.11 8.26 -5.47
N LYS A 246 -18.17 8.16 -4.67
CA LYS A 246 -18.10 8.18 -3.20
C LYS A 246 -18.58 6.85 -2.62
N ASN A 247 -17.80 6.29 -1.71
CA ASN A 247 -18.28 5.21 -0.86
C ASN A 247 -19.13 5.79 0.28
N ASN A 248 -20.43 5.86 0.06
CA ASN A 248 -21.40 6.40 1.03
C ASN A 248 -21.82 5.41 2.12
N LYS A 249 -21.24 4.21 2.19
CA LYS A 249 -21.57 3.26 3.25
C LYS A 249 -21.31 3.91 4.60
N ALA A 250 -22.18 3.61 5.58
CA ALA A 250 -21.89 3.97 6.95
C ALA A 250 -20.59 3.26 7.38
N PRO A 251 -19.64 3.97 8.00
CA PRO A 251 -18.53 3.33 8.69
C PRO A 251 -19.13 2.27 9.62
N GLN A 252 -18.68 1.02 9.48
CA GLN A 252 -19.14 -0.04 10.36
C GLN A 252 -18.49 0.19 11.74
N THR A 253 -19.10 1.03 12.56
CA THR A 253 -18.82 1.08 13.99
C THR A 253 -19.37 -0.22 14.58
N SER A 254 -18.53 -1.23 14.77
CA SER A 254 -18.87 -2.32 15.68
C SER A 254 -19.06 -1.69 17.06
N GLY A 255 -20.33 -1.59 17.47
CA GLY A 255 -20.73 -1.02 18.75
C GLY A 255 -20.01 -1.73 19.89
N THR A 256 -19.04 -1.03 20.47
CA THR A 256 -18.44 -1.44 21.74
C THR A 256 -19.37 -0.97 22.85
N VAL A 257 -20.37 -1.78 23.21
CA VAL A 257 -21.03 -1.64 24.52
C VAL A 257 -20.03 -2.16 25.56
N LEU A 258 -19.16 -1.28 26.06
CA LEU A 258 -18.48 -1.53 27.33
C LEU A 258 -19.39 -1.01 28.43
N GLN A 259 -20.21 -1.89 29.02
CA GLN A 259 -20.67 -1.69 30.38
C GLN A 259 -19.45 -1.76 31.30
N ALA A 260 -19.03 -0.61 31.81
CA ALA A 260 -18.06 -0.54 32.90
C ALA A 260 -18.73 -1.08 34.18
N SER A 261 -18.46 -2.34 34.51
CA SER A 261 -18.63 -2.81 35.89
C SER A 261 -17.44 -2.30 36.71
N THR A 262 -17.73 -1.36 37.60
CA THR A 262 -16.78 -0.88 38.61
C THR A 262 -16.53 -1.98 39.65
N ALA A 263 -15.39 -2.65 39.54
CA ALA A 263 -14.82 -3.45 40.63
C ALA A 263 -13.65 -2.68 41.26
N LYS A 264 -13.80 -2.41 42.56
CA LYS A 264 -12.87 -1.72 43.46
C LYS A 264 -11.42 -2.23 43.34
N LYS A 265 -10.48 -1.29 43.16
CA LYS A 265 -9.06 -1.46 43.48
C LYS A 265 -8.87 -1.22 44.99
N SER A 266 -8.42 -2.25 45.71
CA SER A 266 -7.79 -2.10 47.02
C SER A 266 -6.28 -2.09 46.81
N THR A 267 -5.65 -0.95 47.05
CA THR A 267 -4.20 -0.77 47.07
C THR A 267 -3.73 -0.84 48.52
N VAL A 268 -2.80 -1.74 48.81
CA VAL A 268 -2.08 -1.81 50.09
C VAL A 268 -0.95 -0.78 50.08
N SER A 269 -0.79 -0.04 51.17
CA SER A 269 0.39 0.78 51.48
C SER A 269 0.89 0.39 52.87
N LEU A 270 2.21 0.40 53.06
CA LEU A 270 2.92 0.13 54.30
C LEU A 270 3.43 1.44 54.93
N ASP A 271 3.51 1.39 56.27
CA ASP A 271 4.19 2.25 57.24
C ASP A 271 3.61 3.65 57.55
N GLU A 272 3.10 3.83 58.79
CA GLU A 272 3.81 4.54 59.87
C GLU A 272 2.98 4.51 61.20
N GLN A 273 3.69 4.51 62.32
CA GLN A 273 3.31 4.34 63.75
C GLN A 273 2.43 5.48 64.33
N LEU A 274 1.55 5.33 65.35
CA LEU A 274 1.75 5.27 66.83
C LEU A 274 0.33 5.33 67.54
N PRO A 275 0.17 5.23 68.88
CA PRO A 275 -0.59 4.18 69.61
C PRO A 275 -1.91 4.65 70.29
N ILE A 276 -2.64 3.73 70.97
CA ILE A 276 -3.41 3.84 72.24
C ILE A 276 -4.22 2.51 72.42
N VAL A 277 -3.77 1.58 73.28
CA VAL A 277 -4.33 1.19 74.61
C VAL A 277 -5.84 0.87 74.61
N GLU A 278 -6.25 -0.40 74.86
CA GLU A 278 -6.86 -0.88 76.11
C GLU A 278 -7.25 -2.40 76.11
N HIS A 279 -7.06 -3.03 77.28
CA HIS A 279 -7.47 -4.32 77.89
C HIS A 279 -8.34 -5.38 77.13
N ILE A 280 -7.98 -6.68 77.00
CA ILE A 280 -7.96 -7.85 77.97
C ILE A 280 -9.41 -8.32 78.38
N PRO A 281 -9.77 -9.62 78.65
CA PRO A 281 -9.07 -10.94 78.60
C PRO A 281 -9.87 -12.18 78.03
N GLN A 282 -9.17 -13.33 77.91
CA GLN A 282 -9.52 -14.75 78.30
C GLN A 282 -10.79 -15.42 77.71
N ASN A 283 -10.93 -16.73 77.48
CA ASN A 283 -10.25 -18.02 77.77
C ASN A 283 -10.67 -18.93 76.57
N GLU A 284 -10.13 -20.12 76.25
CA GLU A 284 -10.03 -21.31 77.08
C GLU A 284 -9.31 -22.42 76.27
N ILE A 285 -8.60 -23.26 77.01
CA ILE A 285 -7.81 -24.41 76.55
C ILE A 285 -8.74 -25.58 76.21
N LEU A 286 -8.36 -26.46 75.27
CA LEU A 286 -8.50 -27.92 75.38
C LEU A 286 -7.82 -28.64 74.18
N THR A 287 -6.70 -29.30 74.48
CA THR A 287 -6.21 -30.51 73.77
C THR A 287 -6.69 -31.76 74.54
N PRO A 288 -6.44 -33.03 74.12
CA PRO A 288 -6.00 -33.59 72.84
C PRO A 288 -6.85 -34.82 72.42
N MET A 289 -6.57 -35.44 71.25
CA MET A 289 -6.33 -36.90 71.13
C MET A 289 -6.00 -37.31 69.68
N GLN A 290 -4.88 -38.01 69.52
CA GLN A 290 -4.54 -38.86 68.37
C GLN A 290 -5.18 -40.25 68.59
N PRO A 291 -5.43 -41.04 67.52
CA PRO A 291 -4.45 -42.11 67.24
C PRO A 291 -4.21 -42.40 65.75
N LYS A 292 -3.18 -43.22 65.58
CA LYS A 292 -2.34 -43.52 64.42
C LYS A 292 -2.74 -44.87 63.79
N LYS A 293 -2.70 -44.99 62.44
CA LYS A 293 -2.08 -46.09 61.63
C LYS A 293 -2.80 -46.33 60.28
N SER A 294 -2.07 -46.17 59.17
CA SER A 294 -1.52 -47.30 58.38
C SER A 294 -0.85 -46.77 57.10
N ASN A 295 0.48 -46.76 57.11
CA ASN A 295 1.35 -46.16 56.08
C ASN A 295 1.81 -47.18 55.03
N LEU A 296 0.91 -47.99 54.47
CA LEU A 296 1.27 -48.89 53.36
C LEU A 296 0.74 -48.38 52.02
N LEU A 297 -0.53 -47.94 52.00
CA LEU A 297 -1.13 -47.35 50.81
C LEU A 297 -0.49 -45.99 50.47
N THR A 298 -0.18 -45.17 51.48
CA THR A 298 0.54 -43.90 51.30
C THR A 298 1.96 -44.11 50.82
N LEU A 299 2.66 -45.15 51.30
CA LEU A 299 4.00 -45.47 50.81
C LEU A 299 3.97 -45.94 49.35
N LEU A 300 2.99 -46.78 48.99
CA LEU A 300 2.82 -47.27 47.62
C LEU A 300 2.45 -46.12 46.66
N LEU A 301 1.53 -45.24 47.09
CA LEU A 301 1.20 -44.01 46.36
C LEU A 301 2.41 -43.09 46.23
N PHE A 302 3.24 -42.97 47.27
CA PHE A 302 4.44 -42.13 47.23
C PHE A 302 5.48 -42.70 46.26
N ILE A 303 5.66 -44.02 46.20
CA ILE A 303 6.55 -44.70 45.26
C ILE A 303 6.03 -44.55 43.82
N ILE A 304 4.72 -44.71 43.59
CA ILE A 304 4.11 -44.49 42.27
C ILE A 304 4.23 -43.02 41.87
N CYS A 305 4.04 -42.08 42.81
CA CYS A 305 4.21 -40.65 42.57
C CYS A 305 5.67 -40.33 42.23
N LEU A 306 6.64 -40.95 42.91
CA LEU A 306 8.07 -40.81 42.61
C LEU A 306 8.43 -41.40 41.25
N ALA A 307 7.83 -42.52 40.86
CA ALA A 307 8.04 -43.12 39.54
C ALA A 307 7.43 -42.26 38.43
N LEU A 308 6.24 -41.67 38.65
CA LEU A 308 5.63 -40.71 37.73
C LEU A 308 6.40 -39.39 37.68
N LEU A 309 6.97 -38.95 38.80
CA LEU A 309 7.83 -37.76 38.87
C LEU A 309 9.14 -38.02 38.12
N ALA A 310 9.76 -39.18 38.32
CA ALA A 310 10.97 -39.56 37.58
C ALA A 310 10.69 -39.75 36.08
N SER A 311 9.55 -40.34 35.72
CA SER A 311 9.11 -40.49 34.32
C SER A 311 8.80 -39.15 33.68
N SER A 312 8.13 -38.23 34.38
CA SER A 312 7.87 -36.87 33.90
C SER A 312 9.14 -36.02 33.82
N ILE A 313 10.08 -36.16 34.77
CA ILE A 313 11.42 -35.55 34.69
C ILE A 313 12.20 -36.13 33.51
N TRP A 314 12.15 -37.44 33.29
CA TRP A 314 12.81 -38.07 32.16
C TRP A 314 12.19 -37.65 30.82
N LEU A 315 10.87 -37.62 30.71
CA LEU A 315 10.14 -37.08 29.56
C LEU A 315 10.41 -35.58 29.36
N PHE A 316 10.57 -34.81 30.44
CA PHE A 316 10.95 -33.40 30.40
C PHE A 316 12.40 -33.22 29.94
N MET A 317 13.32 -34.08 30.38
CA MET A 317 14.71 -34.11 29.91
C MET A 317 14.81 -34.58 28.45
N GLN A 318 13.97 -35.52 28.02
CA GLN A 318 13.86 -35.94 26.61
C GLN A 318 13.22 -34.82 25.77
N TRP A 319 12.20 -34.14 26.29
CA TRP A 319 11.63 -32.96 25.65
C TRP A 319 12.65 -31.82 25.58
N GLN A 320 13.52 -31.62 26.57
CA GLN A 320 14.65 -30.68 26.47
C GLN A 320 15.67 -31.07 25.38
N LYS A 321 15.80 -32.36 25.05
CA LYS A 321 16.65 -32.82 23.94
C LYS A 321 16.01 -32.69 22.56
N TYR A 322 14.68 -32.53 22.48
CA TYR A 322 13.91 -32.44 21.22
C TYR A 322 13.09 -31.15 21.09
N ALA A 323 13.13 -30.26 22.08
CA ALA A 323 12.59 -28.92 21.98
C ALA A 323 13.45 -28.14 20.98
N PRO A 324 12.85 -27.48 19.98
CA PRO A 324 13.61 -26.61 19.10
C PRO A 324 14.31 -25.58 19.99
N HIS A 325 15.62 -25.42 19.77
CA HIS A 325 16.46 -24.48 20.50
C HIS A 325 15.78 -23.10 20.52
N ASN A 326 15.11 -22.79 21.63
CA ASN A 326 14.98 -21.42 22.07
C ASN A 326 16.36 -21.09 22.62
N ASP A 327 17.17 -20.43 21.79
CA ASP A 327 18.47 -19.94 22.19
C ASP A 327 18.31 -19.17 23.49
N THR A 328 18.83 -19.79 24.55
CA THR A 328 19.20 -19.13 25.79
C THR A 328 19.97 -17.90 25.36
N ALA A 329 19.50 -16.72 25.78
CA ALA A 329 20.25 -15.49 25.71
C ALA A 329 21.59 -15.72 26.41
N THR A 330 22.57 -16.16 25.64
CA THR A 330 23.95 -15.80 25.87
C THR A 330 23.91 -14.28 25.89
N LYS A 331 24.37 -13.68 26.99
CA LYS A 331 25.02 -12.37 26.89
C LYS A 331 26.25 -12.56 25.99
N THR A 332 26.02 -12.78 24.69
CA THR A 332 26.91 -12.26 23.68
C THR A 332 26.85 -10.76 23.94
N THR A 333 27.93 -10.22 24.47
CA THR A 333 28.24 -8.82 24.23
C THR A 333 28.15 -8.67 22.72
N ASN A 334 27.02 -8.14 22.23
CA ASN A 334 26.90 -7.75 20.83
C ASN A 334 28.16 -6.91 20.56
N PRO A 335 28.96 -7.23 19.52
CA PRO A 335 30.07 -6.36 19.17
C PRO A 335 29.52 -4.94 19.08
N ALA A 336 30.22 -3.98 19.70
CA ALA A 336 29.78 -2.60 19.66
C ALA A 336 29.59 -2.19 18.20
N ARG A 337 28.39 -1.70 17.86
CA ARG A 337 28.06 -1.28 16.48
C ARG A 337 29.17 -0.39 15.94
N ASN A 338 29.55 -0.60 14.70
CA ASN A 338 30.57 0.25 14.08
C ASN A 338 30.00 1.65 13.81
N THR A 339 30.88 2.62 13.59
CA THR A 339 30.46 4.03 13.44
C THR A 339 29.46 4.26 12.31
N GLN A 340 29.60 3.56 11.18
CA GLN A 340 28.67 3.70 10.04
C GLN A 340 27.30 3.09 10.36
N GLU A 341 27.28 1.97 11.07
CA GLU A 341 26.07 1.30 11.54
C GLU A 341 25.31 2.12 12.60
N VAL A 342 26.03 2.77 13.52
CA VAL A 342 25.43 3.71 14.49
C VAL A 342 24.81 4.90 13.76
N LEU A 343 25.56 5.53 12.85
CA LEU A 343 25.05 6.65 12.05
C LEU A 343 23.80 6.26 11.25
N LEU A 344 23.78 5.04 10.71
CA LEU A 344 22.63 4.52 9.97
C LEU A 344 21.41 4.37 10.89
N GLN A 345 21.59 3.75 12.06
CA GLN A 345 20.51 3.60 13.03
C GLN A 345 19.98 4.96 13.52
N ASP A 346 20.87 5.93 13.76
CA ASP A 346 20.48 7.28 14.18
C ASP A 346 19.74 8.04 13.09
N ALA A 347 20.10 7.83 11.82
CA ALA A 347 19.38 8.40 10.68
C ALA A 347 17.94 7.87 10.61
N PHE A 348 17.73 6.57 10.88
CA PHE A 348 16.39 5.98 10.98
C PHE A 348 15.60 6.48 12.19
N ASN A 349 16.26 6.64 13.34
CA ASN A 349 15.60 7.10 14.57
C ASN A 349 15.18 8.58 14.49
N ASN A 350 15.98 9.40 13.81
CA ASN A 350 15.83 10.86 13.80
C ASN A 350 15.30 11.41 12.46
N ALA A 351 14.79 10.55 11.57
CA ALA A 351 14.18 10.97 10.32
C ALA A 351 13.05 11.99 10.60
N LYS A 352 13.19 13.22 10.07
CA LYS A 352 12.18 14.27 10.19
C LYS A 352 11.24 14.18 9.00
N GLY A 353 9.99 13.83 9.26
CA GLY A 353 8.99 13.57 8.23
C GLY A 353 9.14 12.19 7.60
N ASP A 354 8.45 11.96 6.48
CA ASP A 354 8.27 10.61 5.95
C ASP A 354 9.39 10.18 5.01
N THR A 355 10.36 11.03 4.67
CA THR A 355 11.43 10.68 3.71
C THR A 355 12.82 10.76 4.34
N LEU A 356 13.60 9.69 4.21
CA LEU A 356 15.00 9.61 4.61
C LEU A 356 15.88 9.40 3.38
N VAL A 357 16.82 10.32 3.12
CA VAL A 357 17.78 10.18 2.03
C VAL A 357 19.14 9.72 2.57
N LEU A 358 19.60 8.55 2.12
CA LEU A 358 20.91 8.01 2.44
C LEU A 358 21.86 8.33 1.28
N SER A 359 22.87 9.18 1.47
CA SER A 359 23.85 9.51 0.43
C SER A 359 25.18 8.84 0.70
N ASP A 360 25.83 8.35 -0.37
CA ASP A 360 27.21 7.84 -0.36
C ASP A 360 28.27 8.84 0.12
N SER A 361 27.95 10.13 0.13
CA SER A 361 28.78 11.19 0.71
C SER A 361 28.84 11.11 2.24
N ILE A 362 27.81 10.55 2.88
CA ILE A 362 27.70 10.40 4.35
C ILE A 362 27.95 8.94 4.74
N PHE A 363 27.38 8.01 3.98
CA PHE A 363 27.41 6.58 4.26
C PHE A 363 28.42 5.88 3.34
N LYS A 364 29.53 5.41 3.93
CA LYS A 364 30.58 4.71 3.19
C LYS A 364 30.19 3.26 2.98
N SER A 365 30.02 2.87 1.72
CA SER A 365 29.70 1.49 1.34
C SER A 365 30.95 0.61 1.20
N PRO A 366 30.88 -0.69 1.56
CA PRO A 366 29.75 -1.33 2.21
C PRO A 366 29.64 -0.93 3.70
N ILE A 367 28.42 -0.69 4.16
CA ILE A 367 28.11 -0.52 5.59
C ILE A 367 28.05 -1.93 6.18
N LEU A 368 29.05 -2.28 6.99
CA LEU A 368 29.08 -3.55 7.69
C LEU A 368 28.00 -3.55 8.77
N ILE A 369 27.17 -4.58 8.82
CA ILE A 369 26.10 -4.75 9.80
C ILE A 369 26.49 -5.86 10.75
N THR A 370 26.65 -5.49 12.02
CA THR A 370 27.02 -6.38 13.12
C THR A 370 25.84 -6.62 14.08
N ASP A 371 24.80 -5.80 13.98
CA ASP A 371 23.56 -5.88 14.73
C ASP A 371 22.37 -5.34 13.91
N THR A 372 21.16 -5.73 14.28
CA THR A 372 19.94 -5.44 13.51
C THR A 372 19.63 -3.94 13.44
N ILE A 373 19.34 -3.39 12.26
CA ILE A 373 18.82 -2.02 12.13
C ILE A 373 17.29 -2.02 12.30
N PHE A 374 16.79 -1.17 13.19
CA PHE A 374 15.35 -1.07 13.46
C PHE A 374 14.74 0.16 12.79
N ILE A 375 13.65 -0.03 12.06
CA ILE A 375 12.81 1.05 11.54
C ILE A 375 11.54 1.12 12.39
N LYS A 376 11.42 2.19 13.18
CA LYS A 376 10.30 2.40 14.12
C LYS A 376 9.26 3.41 13.64
N ALA A 377 9.56 4.15 12.58
CA ALA A 377 8.66 5.15 12.03
C ALA A 377 7.37 4.52 11.51
N ASP A 378 6.25 5.21 11.71
CA ASP A 378 4.93 4.77 11.24
C ASP A 378 4.84 4.74 9.71
N SER A 379 5.49 5.67 9.02
CA SER A 379 5.61 5.70 7.55
C SER A 379 6.97 6.26 7.18
N LEU A 380 7.73 5.54 6.35
CA LEU A 380 9.07 5.96 5.97
C LEU A 380 9.45 5.53 4.54
N PHE A 381 9.85 6.52 3.74
CA PHE A 381 10.37 6.40 2.40
C PHE A 381 11.88 6.61 2.43
N VAL A 382 12.64 5.53 2.28
CA VAL A 382 14.10 5.53 2.32
C VAL A 382 14.62 5.55 0.89
N LYS A 383 15.40 6.56 0.53
CA LYS A 383 16.00 6.67 -0.80
C LYS A 383 17.52 6.73 -0.70
N ALA A 384 18.20 5.71 -1.23
CA ALA A 384 19.64 5.74 -1.39
C ALA A 384 20.04 6.57 -2.63
N ARG A 385 20.94 7.54 -2.44
CA ARG A 385 21.61 8.30 -3.50
C ARG A 385 23.05 7.80 -3.60
N GLY A 386 23.34 7.08 -4.68
CA GLY A 386 24.62 6.40 -4.89
C GLY A 386 24.55 4.93 -4.52
N ASN A 387 25.71 4.27 -4.48
CA ASN A 387 25.78 2.83 -4.22
C ASN A 387 25.81 2.55 -2.72
N ILE A 388 24.65 2.37 -2.08
CA ILE A 388 24.54 2.03 -0.65
C ILE A 388 24.36 0.51 -0.49
N ILE A 389 25.41 -0.14 0.02
CA ILE A 389 25.43 -1.60 0.24
C ILE A 389 25.46 -1.86 1.75
N LEU A 390 24.45 -2.55 2.27
CA LEU A 390 24.47 -3.14 3.61
C LEU A 390 25.07 -4.54 3.50
N GLN A 391 26.16 -4.79 4.21
CA GLN A 391 26.88 -6.07 4.14
C GLN A 391 26.86 -6.75 5.50
N ARG A 392 26.50 -8.04 5.53
CA ARG A 392 26.49 -8.83 6.76
C ARG A 392 27.92 -9.08 7.23
N ASP A 393 28.18 -8.82 8.51
CA ASP A 393 29.38 -9.33 9.16
C ASP A 393 29.34 -10.87 9.25
N THR A 394 30.48 -11.54 9.04
CA THR A 394 30.53 -13.00 9.02
C THR A 394 30.05 -13.65 10.32
N ALA A 395 30.26 -13.01 11.47
CA ALA A 395 29.84 -13.48 12.79
C ALA A 395 28.40 -13.10 13.15
N TYR A 396 27.78 -12.17 12.41
CA TYR A 396 26.39 -11.77 12.62
C TYR A 396 25.43 -12.69 11.84
N HIS A 397 24.36 -13.18 12.48
CA HIS A 397 23.42 -14.13 11.89
C HIS A 397 21.97 -13.62 11.79
N GLY A 398 21.70 -12.39 12.25
CA GLY A 398 20.37 -11.79 12.21
C GLY A 398 20.05 -11.09 10.87
N PRO A 399 18.84 -10.49 10.77
CA PRO A 399 18.44 -9.72 9.60
C PRO A 399 19.12 -8.35 9.54
N ALA A 400 19.32 -7.82 8.34
CA ALA A 400 19.85 -6.46 8.18
C ALA A 400 18.90 -5.42 8.78
N ILE A 401 17.59 -5.54 8.48
CA ILE A 401 16.56 -4.59 8.91
C ILE A 401 15.37 -5.32 9.52
N VAL A 402 14.87 -4.81 10.65
CA VAL A 402 13.57 -5.15 11.23
C VAL A 402 12.65 -3.92 11.19
N ILE A 403 11.49 -4.08 10.57
CA ILE A 403 10.44 -3.06 10.51
C ILE A 403 9.46 -3.28 11.65
N SER A 404 9.15 -2.21 12.38
CA SER A 404 8.21 -2.25 13.50
C SER A 404 6.84 -2.79 13.07
N PRO A 405 6.17 -3.62 13.89
CA PRO A 405 4.80 -4.08 13.60
C PRO A 405 3.76 -2.97 13.52
N THR A 406 4.08 -1.78 14.05
CA THR A 406 3.20 -0.60 13.99
C THR A 406 3.37 0.21 12.70
N ALA A 407 4.37 -0.09 11.88
CA ALA A 407 4.62 0.66 10.65
C ALA A 407 3.49 0.39 9.63
N LYS A 408 2.91 1.48 9.11
CA LYS A 408 1.85 1.44 8.09
C LYS A 408 2.42 1.16 6.71
N VAL A 409 3.52 1.83 6.37
CA VAL A 409 4.23 1.65 5.10
C VAL A 409 5.72 1.93 5.24
N THR A 410 6.56 1.12 4.61
CA THR A 410 7.99 1.37 4.47
C THR A 410 8.38 1.14 3.03
N LEU A 411 8.98 2.15 2.39
CA LEU A 411 9.53 2.03 1.06
C LEU A 411 11.05 2.11 1.12
N LEU A 412 11.72 1.13 0.52
CA LEU A 412 13.17 1.11 0.37
C LEU A 412 13.52 1.24 -1.12
N ASP A 413 14.19 2.32 -1.50
CA ASP A 413 14.62 2.60 -2.87
C ASP A 413 16.15 2.58 -2.99
N SER A 414 16.65 1.83 -3.96
CA SER A 414 18.06 1.80 -4.40
C SER A 414 19.05 1.28 -3.35
N LEU A 415 18.59 0.41 -2.43
CA LEU A 415 19.45 -0.25 -1.43
C LEU A 415 19.93 -1.62 -1.88
N GLN A 416 21.13 -2.01 -1.48
CA GLN A 416 21.66 -3.35 -1.77
C GLN A 416 21.98 -4.08 -0.47
N PHE A 417 21.57 -5.33 -0.37
CA PHE A 417 21.82 -6.18 0.79
C PHE A 417 22.73 -7.34 0.37
N SER A 418 23.83 -7.55 1.08
CA SER A 418 24.83 -8.55 0.73
C SER A 418 25.14 -9.48 1.90
N GLY A 419 25.03 -10.79 1.63
CA GLY A 419 25.47 -11.85 2.52
C GLY A 419 24.47 -12.26 3.60
N PHE A 420 23.30 -11.62 3.70
CA PHE A 420 22.28 -11.97 4.70
C PHE A 420 21.41 -13.14 4.26
N PRO A 421 21.30 -14.25 5.03
CA PRO A 421 20.34 -15.31 4.75
C PRO A 421 18.90 -14.77 4.64
N THR A 422 18.53 -13.88 5.55
CA THR A 422 17.33 -13.03 5.51
C THR A 422 17.74 -11.58 5.70
N ALA A 423 17.45 -10.71 4.75
CA ALA A 423 17.86 -9.31 4.82
C ALA A 423 16.83 -8.44 5.55
N ILE A 424 15.53 -8.62 5.25
CA ILE A 424 14.48 -7.78 5.83
C ILE A 424 13.46 -8.65 6.55
N TYR A 425 13.10 -8.22 7.75
CA TYR A 425 12.09 -8.86 8.58
C TYR A 425 10.99 -7.86 8.93
N LEU A 426 9.73 -8.25 8.74
CA LEU A 426 8.56 -7.42 9.03
C LEU A 426 7.39 -8.22 9.59
N ASN A 427 6.50 -7.54 10.31
CA ASN A 427 5.30 -8.15 10.91
C ASN A 427 4.03 -7.37 10.53
N ASN A 428 3.18 -7.92 9.66
CA ASN A 428 1.89 -7.32 9.28
C ASN A 428 2.00 -5.89 8.68
N THR A 429 3.11 -5.53 8.03
CA THR A 429 3.31 -4.18 7.48
C THR A 429 3.46 -4.18 5.96
N ASN A 430 3.20 -3.02 5.33
CA ASN A 430 3.41 -2.85 3.90
C ASN A 430 4.87 -2.47 3.63
N LEU A 431 5.61 -3.36 2.95
CA LEU A 431 6.95 -3.10 2.47
C LEU A 431 6.92 -2.93 0.94
N ILE A 432 7.45 -1.80 0.47
CA ILE A 432 7.66 -1.51 -0.95
C ILE A 432 9.16 -1.50 -1.21
N LEU A 433 9.62 -2.28 -2.20
CA LEU A 433 11.01 -2.31 -2.63
C LEU A 433 11.10 -1.74 -4.04
N LYS A 434 11.96 -0.73 -4.25
CA LYS A 434 12.27 -0.17 -5.58
C LYS A 434 13.78 -0.25 -5.79
N HIS A 435 14.22 -0.71 -6.96
CA HIS A 435 15.64 -0.86 -7.30
C HIS A 435 16.51 -1.51 -6.20
N THR A 436 15.90 -2.37 -5.38
CA THR A 436 16.55 -2.96 -4.21
C THR A 436 16.99 -4.37 -4.55
N SER A 437 18.26 -4.68 -4.29
CA SER A 437 18.84 -5.98 -4.65
C SER A 437 19.33 -6.76 -3.44
N PHE A 438 19.30 -8.08 -3.54
CA PHE A 438 19.73 -9.00 -2.50
C PHE A 438 20.75 -9.98 -3.10
N THR A 439 21.96 -9.99 -2.56
CA THR A 439 23.06 -10.86 -3.02
C THR A 439 23.41 -11.85 -1.92
N GLY A 440 23.39 -13.15 -2.22
CA GLY A 440 23.72 -14.19 -1.24
C GLY A 440 22.66 -14.41 -0.16
N SER A 441 21.40 -14.10 -0.46
CA SER A 441 20.25 -14.33 0.42
C SER A 441 19.49 -15.60 0.06
N ILE A 442 19.03 -16.35 1.07
CA ILE A 442 18.20 -17.55 0.89
C ILE A 442 16.73 -17.15 0.86
N THR A 443 16.32 -16.33 1.83
CA THR A 443 14.96 -15.80 1.95
C THR A 443 15.06 -14.30 2.22
N PRO A 444 15.22 -13.47 1.18
CA PRO A 444 15.63 -12.08 1.31
C PRO A 444 14.70 -11.24 2.20
N VAL A 445 13.41 -11.50 2.14
CA VAL A 445 12.38 -10.81 2.92
C VAL A 445 11.49 -11.85 3.59
N VAL A 446 11.23 -11.66 4.88
CA VAL A 446 10.29 -12.47 5.66
C VAL A 446 9.22 -11.57 6.27
N ASN A 447 7.95 -11.82 5.91
CA ASN A 447 6.80 -11.19 6.56
C ASN A 447 6.09 -12.20 7.44
N ARG A 448 6.08 -11.98 8.76
CA ARG A 448 5.39 -12.86 9.71
C ARG A 448 4.05 -12.25 10.12
N PHE A 449 3.00 -13.04 9.91
CA PHE A 449 1.68 -12.68 10.39
C PHE A 449 1.49 -13.14 11.82
N THR A 450 1.29 -12.19 12.73
CA THR A 450 1.00 -12.48 14.14
C THR A 450 -0.45 -12.12 14.44
N PHE A 451 -1.21 -13.07 14.99
CA PHE A 451 -2.61 -12.88 15.36
C PHE A 451 -2.77 -13.00 16.88
N GLY A 452 -3.68 -12.22 17.47
CA GLY A 452 -3.95 -12.24 18.91
C GLY A 452 -4.63 -13.54 19.34
N GLY A 453 -4.07 -14.23 20.35
CA GLY A 453 -4.48 -15.59 20.75
C GLY A 453 -5.88 -15.77 21.34
N LYS A 454 -6.72 -14.71 21.39
CA LYS A 454 -8.12 -14.78 21.88
C LYS A 454 -9.15 -14.27 20.88
N SER A 455 -8.75 -13.94 19.65
CA SER A 455 -9.62 -13.35 18.64
C SER A 455 -9.90 -14.33 17.50
N VAL A 456 -11.14 -14.40 17.04
CA VAL A 456 -11.47 -15.09 15.79
C VAL A 456 -10.89 -14.27 14.64
N VAL A 457 -10.02 -14.87 13.84
CA VAL A 457 -9.33 -14.21 12.73
C VAL A 457 -9.99 -14.62 11.41
N ASN A 458 -10.66 -13.68 10.75
CA ASN A 458 -11.11 -13.81 9.37
C ASN A 458 -10.27 -12.87 8.51
N SER A 459 -9.23 -13.38 7.85
CA SER A 459 -8.33 -12.59 7.02
C SER A 459 -7.83 -13.40 5.82
N LYS A 460 -7.69 -12.74 4.67
CA LYS A 460 -7.02 -13.29 3.48
C LYS A 460 -5.60 -12.73 3.45
N ILE A 461 -4.61 -13.58 3.64
CA ILE A 461 -3.20 -13.21 3.45
C ILE A 461 -2.96 -13.14 1.94
N SER A 462 -2.80 -11.94 1.40
CA SER A 462 -2.49 -11.74 -0.01
C SER A 462 -1.15 -12.39 -0.35
N VAL A 463 -1.09 -13.10 -1.47
CA VAL A 463 0.17 -13.61 -2.01
C VAL A 463 0.97 -12.42 -2.51
N MET A 464 2.24 -12.32 -2.09
CA MET A 464 3.14 -11.24 -2.50
C MET A 464 3.44 -11.37 -4.00
N THR A 465 3.11 -10.35 -4.78
CA THR A 465 3.48 -10.26 -6.20
C THR A 465 4.85 -9.62 -6.31
N THR A 466 5.84 -10.38 -6.79
CA THR A 466 7.20 -9.86 -7.04
C THR A 466 7.35 -9.55 -8.53
N ASN A 467 7.51 -8.27 -8.88
CA ASN A 467 7.87 -7.87 -10.24
C ASN A 467 9.39 -7.73 -10.30
N THR A 468 10.06 -8.54 -11.11
CA THR A 468 11.51 -8.41 -11.34
C THR A 468 11.76 -7.35 -12.40
N ASP A 469 12.34 -6.21 -12.03
CA ASP A 469 12.90 -5.27 -13.01
C ASP A 469 14.07 -5.96 -13.71
N SER A 470 13.83 -6.45 -14.92
CA SER A 470 14.88 -7.00 -15.77
C SER A 470 15.76 -5.86 -16.27
N VAL A 471 16.73 -5.44 -15.46
CA VAL A 471 17.88 -4.67 -15.97
C VAL A 471 18.71 -5.63 -16.83
N ASN A 472 18.38 -5.69 -18.12
CA ASN A 472 19.22 -6.35 -19.11
C ASN A 472 20.63 -5.78 -19.03
N LYS A 473 21.60 -6.61 -18.64
CA LYS A 473 23.03 -6.35 -18.84
C LYS A 473 23.27 -6.08 -20.34
N ARG A 474 23.57 -4.84 -20.69
CA ARG A 474 24.31 -4.51 -21.92
C ARG A 474 25.75 -4.13 -21.58
N HIS A 475 26.65 -4.50 -22.50
CA HIS A 475 28.13 -4.45 -22.51
C HIS A 475 28.79 -5.74 -21.96
N ALA A 476 29.70 -6.43 -22.65
CA ALA A 476 30.46 -6.22 -23.89
C ALA A 476 30.76 -7.61 -24.52
N ASN A 477 30.90 -7.77 -25.84
CA ASN A 477 32.18 -7.56 -26.52
C ASN A 477 32.00 -7.35 -28.03
N ILE A 478 32.53 -6.22 -28.49
CA ILE A 478 33.09 -6.07 -29.83
C ILE A 478 34.42 -6.82 -29.81
N ASN A 479 34.58 -7.84 -30.64
CA ASN A 479 35.86 -8.23 -31.24
C ASN A 479 35.58 -9.16 -32.42
N GLY A 480 35.99 -8.72 -33.61
CA GLY A 480 35.72 -9.40 -34.86
C GLY A 480 36.61 -10.61 -35.15
N SER A 481 36.31 -11.28 -36.26
CA SER A 481 37.29 -11.91 -37.16
C SER A 481 36.55 -12.68 -38.27
N LYS A 482 36.79 -12.23 -39.50
CA LYS A 482 36.65 -12.88 -40.81
C LYS A 482 35.25 -13.13 -41.38
#